data_AF-A0A660NA75-F1
#
_entry.id   AF-A0A660NA75-F1
#
_cell.length_a   1.000
_cell.length_b   1.000
_cell.length_c   1.000
_cell.angle_alpha   90.00
_cell.angle_beta   90.00
_cell.angle_gamma   90.00
#
_symmetry.space_group_name_H-M   'P 1'
#
loop_
_entity.id
_entity.type
_entity.pdbx_description
1 polymer ?
#
loop_
_entity_poly.entity_id
_entity_poly.type
_entity_poly.pdbx_seq_one_letter_code
_entity_poly.pdbx_strand_id
1 'polypeptide(L)'
;MSNTHYVCFPCRTAVKRAKSWCRGDEERAPRCPHCGGACTELDYRAPVPPKNKGKAWAALFARTLAEQRRRNGYDPAALAARKHQLEREAAALSARLNNAKNPPHPSHAKQIRRELRRVQNALVWYGVQPDEAA
;
A
#
# COMPACT_ATOMS: atom_id res chain seq x y z
N MET A 1 12.08 17.76 -19.76
CA MET A 1 11.30 16.52 -19.52
C MET A 1 10.97 16.41 -18.03
N SER A 2 9.71 16.52 -17.64
CA SER A 2 9.29 16.36 -16.24
C SER A 2 9.13 14.87 -15.90
N ASN A 3 9.83 14.39 -14.88
CA ASN A 3 9.64 13.06 -14.33
C ASN A 3 8.50 13.06 -13.32
N THR A 4 7.67 12.02 -13.36
CA THR A 4 6.67 11.74 -12.32
C THR A 4 7.32 10.89 -11.23
N HIS A 5 7.02 11.21 -9.97
CA HIS A 5 7.51 10.49 -8.81
C HIS A 5 6.44 9.51 -8.35
N TYR A 6 6.82 8.25 -8.17
CA TYR A 6 5.99 7.21 -7.60
C TYR A 6 6.62 6.71 -6.32
N VAL A 7 5.83 6.44 -5.29
CA VAL A 7 6.34 5.95 -4.01
C VAL A 7 5.67 4.68 -3.56
N CYS A 8 6.47 3.80 -2.97
CA CYS A 8 5.99 2.67 -2.20
C CYS A 8 6.10 3.04 -0.72
N PHE A 9 4.97 3.35 -0.09
CA PHE A 9 4.93 3.70 1.33
C PHE A 9 5.44 2.59 2.27
N PRO A 10 5.08 1.30 2.06
CA PRO A 10 5.62 0.21 2.89
C PRO A 10 7.15 0.09 2.83
N CYS A 11 7.74 0.24 1.65
CA CYS A 11 9.18 0.12 1.45
C CYS A 11 9.95 1.43 1.65
N ARG A 12 9.24 2.55 1.74
CA ARG A 12 9.80 3.92 1.78
C ARG A 12 10.77 4.15 0.61
N THR A 13 10.33 3.72 -0.58
CA THR A 13 11.13 3.77 -1.82
C THR A 13 10.43 4.66 -2.83
N ALA A 14 11.19 5.54 -3.48
CA ALA A 14 10.73 6.29 -4.64
C ALA A 14 11.22 5.67 -5.94
N VAL A 15 10.36 5.68 -6.95
CA VAL A 15 10.61 5.29 -8.33
C VAL A 15 10.29 6.50 -9.19
N LYS A 16 11.23 6.94 -10.02
CA LYS A 16 11.01 8.01 -11.00
C LYS A 16 10.73 7.40 -12.35
N ARG A 17 9.73 7.93 -13.06
CA ARG A 17 9.45 7.57 -14.45
C ARG A 17 9.23 8.83 -15.28
N ALA A 18 9.61 8.77 -16.55
CA ALA A 18 9.30 9.84 -17.49
C ALA A 18 7.78 9.92 -17.70
N LYS A 19 7.22 11.13 -17.89
CA LYS A 19 5.79 11.29 -18.21
C LYS A 19 5.35 10.51 -19.46
N SER A 20 6.23 10.31 -20.43
CA SER A 20 5.97 9.50 -21.62
C SER A 20 5.74 8.03 -21.34
N TRP A 21 6.15 7.54 -20.16
CA TRP A 21 5.96 6.15 -19.74
C TRP A 21 4.46 5.79 -19.62
N CYS A 22 3.58 6.76 -19.38
CA CYS A 22 2.13 6.54 -19.27
C CYS A 22 1.40 6.59 -20.63
N ARG A 23 2.09 6.78 -21.77
CA ARG A 23 1.46 6.97 -23.10
C ARG A 23 1.40 5.72 -23.98
N GLY A 24 1.93 4.58 -23.55
CA GLY A 24 1.82 3.31 -24.29
C GLY A 24 1.38 2.19 -23.37
N ASP A 25 0.36 1.43 -23.80
CA ASP A 25 -0.26 0.16 -23.34
C ASP A 25 -0.28 -0.28 -21.86
N GLU A 26 0.41 0.38 -20.94
CA GLU A 26 0.39 0.11 -19.52
C GLU A 26 0.11 1.40 -18.75
N GLU A 27 -1.17 1.74 -18.65
CA GLU A 27 -1.76 2.65 -17.65
C GLU A 27 -1.63 2.11 -16.20
N ARG A 28 -0.60 1.29 -15.95
CA ARG A 28 -0.34 0.63 -14.67
C ARG A 28 0.73 1.40 -13.93
N ALA A 29 0.40 1.84 -12.72
CA ALA A 29 1.39 2.42 -11.82
C ALA A 29 2.61 1.49 -11.66
N PRO A 30 3.84 2.02 -11.66
CA PRO A 30 5.05 1.21 -11.64
C PRO A 30 5.11 0.35 -10.37
N ARG A 31 5.66 -0.86 -10.49
CA ARG A 31 5.84 -1.76 -9.36
C ARG A 31 7.07 -1.39 -8.54
N CYS A 32 6.97 -1.55 -7.23
CA CYS A 32 8.08 -1.37 -6.32
C CYS A 32 9.16 -2.44 -6.58
N PRO A 33 10.43 -2.07 -6.75
CA PRO A 33 11.51 -3.04 -6.99
C PRO A 33 11.78 -3.97 -5.79
N HIS A 34 11.35 -3.59 -4.57
CA HIS A 34 11.60 -4.38 -3.37
C HIS A 34 10.47 -5.35 -3.02
N CYS A 35 9.21 -4.93 -3.18
CA CYS A 35 8.06 -5.74 -2.78
C CYS A 35 7.14 -6.16 -3.93
N GLY A 36 7.36 -5.63 -5.15
CA GLY A 36 6.50 -5.84 -6.31
C GLY A 36 5.10 -5.22 -6.22
N GLY A 37 4.81 -4.49 -5.12
CA GLY A 37 3.55 -3.79 -4.90
C GLY A 37 3.38 -2.60 -5.83
N ALA A 38 2.14 -2.16 -6.05
CA ALA A 38 1.87 -0.95 -6.83
C ALA A 38 2.40 0.29 -6.09
N CYS A 39 3.14 1.14 -6.80
CA CYS A 39 3.54 2.44 -6.27
C CYS A 39 2.44 3.46 -6.49
N THR A 40 2.39 4.46 -5.62
CA THR A 40 1.42 5.55 -5.70
C THR A 40 2.07 6.75 -6.36
N GLU A 41 1.39 7.35 -7.33
CA GLU A 41 1.82 8.61 -7.91
C GLU A 41 1.79 9.73 -6.86
N LEU A 42 2.87 10.52 -6.82
CA LEU A 42 2.94 11.75 -6.06
C LEU A 42 2.75 12.93 -6.98
N ASP A 43 2.05 13.95 -6.48
CA ASP A 43 2.04 15.25 -7.11
C ASP A 43 3.46 15.82 -7.23
N TYR A 44 3.70 16.52 -8.34
CA TYR A 44 5.03 17.01 -8.70
C TYR A 44 5.65 17.98 -7.66
N ARG A 45 4.84 18.55 -6.76
CA ARG A 45 5.28 19.44 -5.67
C ARG A 45 5.60 18.69 -4.37
N ALA A 46 5.30 17.40 -4.28
CA ALA A 46 5.51 16.64 -3.06
C ALA A 46 6.98 16.20 -2.93
N PRO A 47 7.76 16.73 -1.98
CA PRO A 47 9.11 16.23 -1.75
C PRO A 47 9.04 14.79 -1.22
N VAL A 48 9.90 13.92 -1.77
CA VAL A 48 10.07 12.55 -1.25
C VAL A 48 10.99 12.60 -0.04
N PRO A 49 10.55 12.21 1.16
CA PRO A 49 11.39 12.20 2.34
C PRO A 49 12.47 11.11 2.28
N PRO A 50 13.63 11.32 2.93
CA PRO A 50 14.64 10.28 3.11
C PRO A 50 14.07 9.04 3.81
N LYS A 51 14.57 7.85 3.45
CA LYS A 51 14.06 6.54 3.92
C LYS A 51 14.04 6.39 5.46
N ASN A 52 15.01 7.01 6.14
CA ASN A 52 15.16 6.98 7.59
C ASN A 52 14.18 7.89 8.35
N LYS A 53 13.49 8.83 7.67
CA LYS A 53 12.55 9.76 8.31
C LYS A 53 11.12 9.19 8.33
N GLY A 54 10.88 8.20 9.18
CA GLY A 54 9.57 7.52 9.30
C GLY A 54 8.38 8.47 9.49
N LYS A 55 8.51 9.50 10.35
CA LYS A 55 7.46 10.51 10.57
C LYS A 55 7.13 11.32 9.30
N ALA A 56 8.15 11.68 8.52
CA ALA A 56 7.96 12.41 7.28
C ALA A 56 7.28 11.54 6.21
N TRP A 57 7.57 10.24 6.17
CA TRP A 57 6.87 9.28 5.32
C TRP A 57 5.40 9.12 5.71
N ALA A 58 5.09 9.10 7.02
CA ALA A 58 3.72 9.05 7.51
C ALA A 58 2.93 10.32 7.13
N ALA A 59 3.55 11.50 7.28
CA ALA A 59 2.94 12.77 6.88
C ALA A 59 2.68 12.84 5.36
N LEU A 60 3.64 12.38 4.54
CA LEU A 60 3.47 12.31 3.09
C LEU A 60 2.34 11.35 2.71
N PHE A 61 2.26 10.20 3.38
CA PHE A 61 1.19 9.23 3.17
C PHE A 61 -0.18 9.84 3.48
N ALA A 62 -0.34 10.48 4.65
CA ALA A 62 -1.58 11.13 5.04
C ALA A 62 -2.02 12.22 4.04
N ARG A 63 -1.08 13.06 3.57
CA ARG A 63 -1.37 14.09 2.58
C ARG A 63 -1.82 13.50 1.24
N THR A 64 -1.09 12.50 0.75
CA THR A 64 -1.40 11.83 -0.52
C THR A 64 -2.78 11.17 -0.48
N LEU A 65 -3.09 10.52 0.64
CA LEU A 65 -4.40 9.92 0.87
C LEU A 65 -5.49 11.00 0.84
N ALA A 66 -5.36 12.07 1.65
CA ALA A 66 -6.34 13.16 1.72
C ALA A 66 -6.58 13.86 0.37
N GLU A 67 -5.57 13.93 -0.49
CA GLU A 67 -5.71 14.46 -1.84
C GLU A 67 -6.46 13.51 -2.77
N GLN A 68 -6.15 12.20 -2.73
CA GLN A 68 -6.95 11.20 -3.44
C GLN A 68 -8.41 11.17 -2.96
N ARG A 69 -8.64 11.37 -1.65
CA ARG A 69 -10.00 11.46 -1.11
C ARG A 69 -10.79 12.60 -1.74
N ARG A 70 -10.15 13.77 -1.82
CA ARG A 70 -10.74 14.96 -2.44
C ARG A 70 -11.00 14.78 -3.94
N ARG A 71 -10.08 14.14 -4.68
CA ARG A 71 -10.21 13.91 -6.12
C ARG A 71 -11.30 12.90 -6.49
N ASN A 72 -11.49 11.86 -5.68
CA ASN A 72 -12.37 10.73 -6.01
C ASN A 72 -13.81 10.86 -5.46
N GLY A 73 -14.19 11.98 -4.83
CA GLY A 73 -15.55 12.14 -4.30
C GLY A 73 -15.88 11.13 -3.19
N TYR A 74 -14.98 10.99 -2.23
CA TYR A 74 -14.97 9.93 -1.21
C TYR A 74 -16.26 9.78 -0.38
N ASP A 75 -16.77 8.55 -0.29
CA ASP A 75 -17.77 8.11 0.71
C ASP A 75 -17.07 7.44 1.92
N PRO A 76 -17.14 8.04 3.12
CA PRO A 76 -16.58 7.46 4.34
C PRO A 76 -17.13 6.07 4.70
N ALA A 77 -18.41 5.80 4.39
CA ALA A 77 -19.06 4.54 4.71
C ALA A 77 -18.49 3.38 3.88
N ALA A 78 -18.28 3.61 2.58
CA ALA A 78 -17.65 2.65 1.68
C ALA A 78 -16.22 2.27 2.15
N LEU A 79 -15.47 3.22 2.75
CA LEU A 79 -14.16 2.92 3.30
C LEU A 79 -14.19 2.09 4.57
N ALA A 80 -15.09 2.41 5.49
CA ALA A 80 -15.26 1.64 6.71
C ALA A 80 -15.59 0.17 6.36
N ALA A 81 -16.49 -0.04 5.40
CA ALA A 81 -16.82 -1.36 4.89
C ALA A 81 -15.60 -2.07 4.27
N ARG A 82 -14.83 -1.37 3.44
CA ARG A 82 -13.63 -1.93 2.80
C ARG A 82 -12.53 -2.27 3.81
N LYS A 83 -12.33 -1.44 4.84
CA LYS A 83 -11.42 -1.70 5.95
C LYS A 83 -11.81 -2.99 6.68
N HIS A 84 -13.06 -3.11 7.10
CA HIS A 84 -13.55 -4.31 7.79
C HIS A 84 -13.47 -5.59 6.95
N GLN A 85 -13.59 -5.47 5.63
CA GLN A 85 -13.35 -6.61 4.73
C GLN A 85 -11.89 -7.07 4.81
N LEU A 86 -10.93 -6.14 4.69
CA LEU A 86 -9.51 -6.46 4.73
C LEU A 86 -9.05 -6.99 6.10
N GLU A 87 -9.62 -6.50 7.20
CA GLU A 87 -9.38 -7.03 8.56
C GLU A 87 -9.79 -8.51 8.66
N ARG A 88 -10.97 -8.86 8.13
CA ARG A 88 -11.46 -10.24 8.07
C ARG A 88 -10.55 -11.13 7.21
N GLU A 89 -10.09 -10.62 6.06
CA GLU A 89 -9.16 -11.34 5.19
C GLU A 89 -7.81 -11.59 5.88
N ALA A 90 -7.27 -10.60 6.60
CA ALA A 90 -6.03 -10.75 7.36
C ALA A 90 -6.14 -11.77 8.50
N ALA A 91 -7.28 -11.76 9.22
CA ALA A 91 -7.57 -12.73 10.27
C ALA A 91 -7.67 -14.16 9.69
N ALA A 92 -8.36 -14.34 8.56
CA ALA A 92 -8.49 -15.63 7.89
C ALA A 92 -7.14 -16.17 7.39
N LEU A 93 -6.28 -15.32 6.80
CA LEU A 93 -4.94 -15.70 6.34
C LEU A 93 -4.02 -16.07 7.50
N SER A 94 -4.10 -15.35 8.62
CA SER A 94 -3.36 -15.65 9.85
C SER A 94 -3.81 -16.98 10.47
N ALA A 95 -5.13 -17.20 10.55
CA ALA A 95 -5.69 -18.45 11.04
C ALA A 95 -5.31 -19.66 10.16
N ARG A 96 -5.24 -19.48 8.82
CA ARG A 96 -4.75 -20.52 7.89
C ARG A 96 -3.29 -20.90 8.12
N LEU A 97 -2.44 -19.96 8.57
CA LEU A 97 -1.06 -20.27 8.95
C LEU A 97 -0.98 -21.02 10.28
N ASN A 98 -1.82 -20.67 11.25
CA ASN A 98 -1.75 -21.18 12.62
C ASN A 98 -2.47 -22.53 12.81
N ASN A 99 -3.61 -22.74 12.16
CA ASN A 99 -4.48 -23.92 12.37
C ASN A 99 -4.23 -25.07 11.39
N ALA A 100 -3.17 -25.02 10.59
CA ALA A 100 -2.88 -26.08 9.63
C ALA A 100 -2.43 -27.35 10.37
N LYS A 101 -3.33 -28.34 10.50
CA LYS A 101 -3.07 -29.68 11.10
C LYS A 101 -1.83 -30.38 10.53
N ASN A 102 -1.46 -30.06 9.29
CA ASN A 102 -0.16 -30.35 8.70
C ASN A 102 0.47 -29.02 8.27
N PRO A 103 1.77 -28.78 8.52
CA PRO A 103 2.43 -27.56 8.08
C PRO A 103 2.20 -27.39 6.56
N PRO A 104 1.71 -26.25 6.10
CA PRO A 104 1.53 -26.02 4.67
C PRO A 104 2.89 -26.21 4.00
N HIS A 105 2.91 -26.86 2.83
CA HIS A 105 4.13 -26.98 2.03
C HIS A 105 4.82 -25.59 1.95
N PRO A 106 6.14 -25.49 2.12
CA PRO A 106 6.85 -24.22 2.34
C PRO A 106 6.56 -23.16 1.27
N SER A 107 6.28 -23.56 0.02
CA SER A 107 5.85 -22.66 -1.05
C SER A 107 4.48 -22.01 -0.77
N HIS A 108 3.53 -22.78 -0.26
CA HIS A 108 2.18 -22.35 0.07
C HIS A 108 2.17 -21.41 1.29
N ALA A 109 2.96 -21.73 2.32
CA ALA A 109 3.17 -20.84 3.47
C ALA A 109 3.79 -19.49 3.05
N LYS A 110 4.76 -19.50 2.12
CA LYS A 110 5.38 -18.28 1.58
C LYS A 110 4.37 -17.44 0.78
N GLN A 111 3.49 -18.07 0.01
CA GLN A 111 2.43 -17.40 -0.73
C GLN A 111 1.40 -16.74 0.22
N ILE A 112 0.95 -17.47 1.24
CA ILE A 112 0.01 -16.94 2.26
C ILE A 112 0.63 -15.75 3.01
N ARG A 113 1.91 -15.83 3.41
CA ARG A 113 2.62 -14.70 4.04
C ARG A 113 2.72 -13.49 3.12
N ARG A 114 2.90 -13.69 1.82
CA ARG A 114 2.95 -12.61 0.82
C ARG A 114 1.59 -11.92 0.69
N GLU A 115 0.50 -12.69 0.61
CA GLU A 115 -0.86 -12.16 0.58
C GLU A 115 -1.23 -11.45 1.89
N LEU A 116 -0.87 -12.03 3.05
CA LEU A 116 -1.07 -11.38 4.35
C LEU A 116 -0.37 -10.01 4.41
N ARG A 117 0.88 -9.96 3.94
CA ARG A 117 1.63 -8.69 3.87
C ARG A 117 0.99 -7.68 2.91
N ARG A 118 0.41 -8.14 1.80
CA ARG A 118 -0.32 -7.30 0.85
C ARG A 118 -1.59 -6.73 1.48
N VAL A 119 -2.38 -7.55 2.16
CA VAL A 119 -3.62 -7.14 2.85
C VAL A 119 -3.30 -6.19 4.00
N GLN A 120 -2.27 -6.48 4.80
CA GLN A 120 -1.78 -5.57 5.85
C GLN A 120 -1.31 -4.22 5.28
N ASN A 121 -0.57 -4.24 4.16
CA ASN A 121 -0.18 -3.00 3.47
C ASN A 121 -1.38 -2.23 2.93
N ALA A 122 -2.44 -2.92 2.49
CA ALA A 122 -3.69 -2.30 2.08
C ALA A 122 -4.41 -1.66 3.27
N LEU A 123 -4.47 -2.32 4.43
CA LEU A 123 -5.03 -1.75 5.66
C LEU A 123 -4.33 -0.46 6.12
N VAL A 124 -2.99 -0.44 6.04
CA VAL A 124 -2.20 0.79 6.24
C VAL A 124 -2.64 1.87 5.26
N TRP A 125 -2.93 1.49 4.00
CA TRP A 125 -3.42 2.38 2.95
C TRP A 125 -4.80 2.99 3.25
N TYR A 126 -5.67 2.27 3.96
CA TYR A 126 -6.99 2.76 4.38
C TYR A 126 -6.96 3.53 5.72
N GLY A 127 -5.79 3.74 6.31
CA GLY A 127 -5.61 4.55 7.52
C GLY A 127 -5.81 3.78 8.83
N VAL A 128 -5.56 2.47 8.84
CA VAL A 128 -5.46 1.71 10.10
C VAL A 128 -4.04 1.88 10.64
N GLN A 129 -3.87 2.81 11.59
CA GLN A 129 -2.83 2.60 12.60
C GLN A 129 -3.32 1.46 13.52
N PRO A 130 -2.47 0.48 13.88
CA PRO A 130 -2.73 -0.33 15.06
C PRO A 130 -2.64 0.61 16.27
N ASP A 131 -3.56 0.43 17.22
CA ASP A 131 -3.71 1.18 18.48
C ASP A 131 -4.27 2.60 18.37
N GLU A 132 -5.55 2.72 18.76
CA GLU A 132 -6.04 3.64 19.80
C GLU A 132 -7.54 3.33 20.01
N ALA A 133 -7.82 2.26 20.75
CA ALA A 133 -9.10 2.07 21.43
C ALA A 133 -8.78 1.84 22.90
N ALA A 134 -8.73 2.96 23.62
CA ALA A 134 -8.76 3.02 25.08
C ALA A 134 -10.15 2.68 25.61
#